data_AF-U6D5A5-F1
#
_entry.id   AF-U6D5A5-F1
#
_cell.length_a   1.000
_cell.length_b   1.000
_cell.length_c   1.000
_cell.angle_alpha   90.00
_cell.angle_beta   90.00
_cell.angle_gamma   90.00
#
_symmetry.space_group_name_H-M   'P 1'
#
loop_
_entity.id
_entity.type
_entity.pdbx_description
1 polymer ?
#
loop_
_entity_poly.entity_id
_entity_poly.type
_entity_poly.pdbx_seq_one_letter_code
_entity_poly.pdbx_strand_id
1 'polypeptide(L)' 'MQRCPPATAAKTKSLSHCELITDDGILHLSNSTCGHERLRVLELDNCLLITDVALEHLENCRGLERLELYDCQQAQLPHV' A
#
# COMPACT_ATOMS: atom_id res chain seq x y z
N MET A 1 -19.11 2.79 8.32
CA MET A 1 -19.69 1.71 7.46
C MET A 1 -19.82 2.16 6.00
N GLN A 2 -18.77 2.70 5.38
CA GLN A 2 -18.82 3.11 3.97
C GLN A 2 -18.56 1.88 3.11
N ARG A 3 -19.63 1.16 2.75
CA ARG A 3 -19.54 0.02 1.82
C ARG A 3 -18.96 0.53 0.51
N CYS A 4 -17.90 -0.11 0.02
CA CYS A 4 -17.32 0.28 -1.24
C CYS A 4 -18.33 -0.07 -2.37
N PRO A 5 -18.69 0.86 -3.29
CA PRO A 5 -19.80 0.67 -4.23
C PRO A 5 -19.48 -0.43 -5.26
N PRO A 6 -20.32 -1.45 -5.49
CA PRO A 6 -19.97 -2.72 -6.16
C PRO A 6 -19.49 -2.64 -7.63
N ALA A 7 -19.38 -1.44 -8.21
CA ALA A 7 -19.18 -1.24 -9.64
C ALA A 7 -17.79 -0.71 -10.05
N THR A 8 -16.80 -0.64 -9.16
CA THR A 8 -15.52 0.01 -9.49
C THR A 8 -14.39 -1.00 -9.57
N ALA A 9 -13.82 -1.10 -10.77
CA ALA A 9 -12.72 -1.97 -11.17
C ALA A 9 -11.54 -2.02 -10.18
N ALA A 10 -10.77 -3.11 -10.27
CA ALA A 10 -9.44 -3.26 -9.68
C ALA A 10 -8.68 -1.93 -9.72
N LYS A 11 -8.26 -1.43 -8.55
CA LYS A 11 -7.65 -0.10 -8.45
C LYS A 11 -6.16 -0.23 -8.29
N THR A 12 -5.43 0.26 -9.30
CA THR A 12 -4.01 0.57 -9.21
C THR A 12 -3.85 1.91 -8.52
N LYS A 13 -2.94 1.98 -7.55
CA LYS A 13 -2.60 3.22 -6.87
C LYS A 13 -1.10 3.41 -6.94
N SER A 14 -0.67 4.44 -7.65
CA SER A 14 0.72 4.86 -7.67
C SER A 14 0.90 6.01 -6.68
N LEU A 15 1.84 5.83 -5.76
CA LEU A 15 2.27 6.79 -4.73
C LEU A 15 3.78 7.02 -4.82
N SER A 16 4.36 6.67 -5.97
CA SER A 16 5.76 6.90 -6.31
C SER A 16 6.14 8.37 -6.17
N HIS A 17 7.35 8.62 -5.66
CA HIS A 17 7.91 9.93 -5.32
C HIS A 17 7.15 10.71 -4.23
N CYS A 18 6.28 10.06 -3.47
CA CYS A 18 5.67 10.66 -2.29
C CYS A 18 6.60 10.52 -1.08
N GLU A 19 7.57 11.42 -0.93
CA GLU A 19 8.53 11.40 0.19
C GLU A 19 7.86 11.58 1.58
N LEU A 20 6.64 12.12 1.61
CA LEU A 20 5.86 12.33 2.83
C LEU A 20 4.98 11.12 3.21
N ILE A 21 4.96 10.06 2.40
CA ILE A 21 4.16 8.89 2.74
C ILE A 21 4.86 8.03 3.78
N THR A 22 4.14 7.74 4.87
CA THR A 22 4.62 6.97 6.01
C THR A 22 3.80 5.70 6.18
N ASP A 23 4.23 4.83 7.08
CA ASP A 23 3.51 3.60 7.44
C ASP A 23 2.06 3.87 7.85
N ASP A 24 1.79 4.97 8.57
CA ASP A 24 0.44 5.44 8.91
C ASP A 24 -0.42 5.74 7.68
N GLY A 25 0.18 6.32 6.63
CA GLY A 25 -0.49 6.58 5.36
C GLY A 25 -0.93 5.28 4.69
N ILE A 26 -0.08 4.26 4.74
CA ILE A 26 -0.37 2.92 4.23
C ILE A 26 -1.40 2.20 5.11
N LEU A 27 -1.32 2.34 6.44
CA LEU A 27 -2.32 1.82 7.37
C LEU A 27 -3.71 2.39 7.08
N HIS A 28 -3.81 3.70 6.84
CA HIS A 28 -5.07 4.33 6.47
C HIS A 28 -5.60 3.82 5.12
N LEU A 29 -4.71 3.55 4.17
CA LEU A 29 -5.06 2.93 2.89
C LEU A 29 -5.56 1.50 3.06
N SER A 30 -4.87 0.67 3.85
CA SER A 30 -5.24 -0.73 4.08
C SER A 30 -6.53 -0.86 4.88
N ASN A 31 -6.72 0.01 5.89
CA ASN A 31 -7.89 0.00 6.76
C ASN A 31 -9.12 0.67 6.11
N SER A 32 -8.95 1.34 4.96
CA SER A 32 -10.06 1.85 4.18
C SER A 32 -10.90 0.69 3.62
N THR A 33 -12.22 0.75 3.76
CA THR A 33 -13.15 -0.32 3.33
C THR A 33 -13.02 -0.66 1.84
N CYS A 34 -12.57 0.29 1.03
CA CYS A 34 -12.27 0.10 -0.38
C CYS A 34 -10.85 -0.40 -0.67
N GLY A 35 -9.90 -0.05 0.19
CA GLY A 35 -8.49 -0.35 0.00
C GLY A 35 -8.23 -1.84 0.10
N HIS A 36 -8.59 -2.48 1.22
CA HIS A 36 -8.29 -3.90 1.40
C HIS A 36 -8.88 -4.80 0.30
N GLU A 37 -10.06 -4.47 -0.22
CA GLU A 37 -10.83 -5.35 -1.12
C GLU A 37 -10.53 -5.08 -2.61
N ARG A 38 -10.17 -3.84 -2.96
CA ARG A 38 -10.05 -3.40 -4.37
C ARG A 38 -8.66 -2.95 -4.78
N LEU A 39 -7.80 -2.62 -3.83
CA LEU A 39 -6.42 -2.27 -4.14
C LEU A 39 -5.76 -3.54 -4.67
N ARG A 40 -5.36 -3.50 -5.94
CA ARG A 40 -4.81 -4.65 -6.67
C ARG A 40 -3.35 -4.46 -6.98
N VAL A 41 -2.97 -3.24 -7.33
CA VAL A 41 -1.59 -2.85 -7.58
C VAL A 41 -1.29 -1.60 -6.76
N LEU A 42 -0.20 -1.64 -6.00
CA LEU A 42 0.32 -0.50 -5.25
C LEU A 42 1.77 -0.26 -5.67
N GLU A 43 2.07 0.94 -6.14
CA GLU A 43 3.42 1.37 -6.51
C GLU A 43 3.88 2.42 -5.50
N LEU A 44 5.01 2.16 -4.84
CA LEU A 44 5.65 3.03 -3.86
C LEU A 44 7.12 3.11 -4.25
N ASP A 45 7.42 3.93 -5.25
CA ASP A 45 8.81 4.18 -5.63
C ASP A 45 9.34 5.40 -4.90
N ASN A 46 10.62 5.37 -4.50
CA ASN A 46 11.32 6.47 -3.84
C ASN A 46 10.57 7.00 -2.60
N CYS A 47 9.90 6.10 -1.87
CA CYS A 47 9.20 6.42 -0.63
C CYS A 47 10.13 6.20 0.55
N LEU A 48 10.81 7.27 0.97
CA LEU A 48 11.89 7.17 1.96
C LEU A 48 11.40 6.84 3.37
N LEU A 49 10.18 7.24 3.74
CA LEU A 49 9.63 7.09 5.10
C LEU A 49 8.79 5.82 5.31
N ILE A 50 8.77 4.93 4.33
CA ILE A 50 8.03 3.66 4.38
C ILE A 50 8.96 2.58 4.92
N THR A 51 8.51 1.83 5.93
CA THR A 51 9.24 0.73 6.56
C THR A 51 8.51 -0.60 6.38
N ASP A 52 9.09 -1.68 6.89
CA ASP A 52 8.46 -3.01 6.86
C ASP A 52 7.09 -3.05 7.58
N VAL A 53 6.83 -2.10 8.49
CA VAL A 53 5.53 -1.97 9.15
C VAL A 53 4.41 -1.68 8.15
N ALA A 54 4.69 -0.89 7.09
CA ALA A 54 3.74 -0.69 6.00
C ALA A 54 3.40 -2.00 5.28
N LEU A 55 4.36 -2.92 5.15
CA LEU A 55 4.14 -4.23 4.53
C LEU A 55 3.18 -5.08 5.37
N GLU A 56 3.37 -5.14 6.69
CA GLU A 56 2.46 -5.83 7.62
C GLU A 56 1.03 -5.26 7.52
N HIS A 57 0.89 -3.95 7.31
CA HIS A 57 -0.40 -3.33 7.08
C HIS A 57 -1.01 -3.74 5.73
N LEU A 58 -0.19 -3.91 4.69
CA LEU A 58 -0.61 -4.37 3.37
C LEU A 58 -0.95 -5.86 3.33
N GLU A 59 -0.44 -6.69 4.25
CA GLU A 59 -0.86 -8.09 4.38
C GLU A 59 -2.37 -8.22 4.66
N ASN A 60 -2.97 -7.22 5.30
CA ASN A 60 -4.42 -7.17 5.51
C ASN A 60 -5.21 -6.86 4.22
N CYS A 61 -4.55 -6.37 3.17
CA CYS A 61 -5.15 -6.12 1.85
C CYS A 61 -5.24 -7.42 1.05
N ARG A 62 -6.29 -8.20 1.31
CA ARG A 62 -6.59 -9.45 0.59
C ARG A 62 -6.73 -9.29 -0.93
N GLY A 63 -7.04 -8.09 -1.38
CA GLY A 63 -7.16 -7.77 -2.79
C GLY A 63 -5.85 -7.42 -3.49
N LEU A 64 -4.74 -7.26 -2.77
CA LEU A 64 -3.47 -6.82 -3.35
C LEU A 64 -2.82 -7.98 -4.11
N GLU A 65 -2.64 -7.79 -5.41
CA GLU A 65 -2.03 -8.79 -6.32
C GLU A 65 -0.57 -8.42 -6.65
N ARG A 66 -0.24 -7.13 -6.65
CA ARG A 66 1.10 -6.64 -6.98
C ARG A 66 1.48 -5.44 -6.09
N LEU A 67 2.68 -5.50 -5.54
CA LEU A 67 3.29 -4.41 -4.80
C LEU A 67 4.63 -4.10 -5.44
N GLU A 68 4.85 -2.85 -5.82
CA GLU A 68 6.12 -2.36 -6.33
C GLU A 68 6.74 -1.42 -5.30
N LEU A 69 7.94 -1.75 -4.87
CA LEU A 69 8.77 -0.95 -3.99
C LEU A 69 10.13 -0.76 -4.68
N TYR A 70 10.35 0.39 -5.31
CA TYR A 70 11.66 0.73 -5.87
C TYR A 70 12.30 1.86 -5.05
N ASP A 71 13.59 1.76 -4.75
CA ASP A 71 14.33 2.76 -3.95
C ASP A 71 13.71 3.13 -2.58
N CYS A 72 12.93 2.21 -1.99
CA CYS A 72 12.50 2.32 -0.60
C CYS A 72 13.64 1.86 0.32
N GLN A 73 14.47 2.81 0.76
CA GLN A 73 15.66 2.51 1.57
C GLN A 73 15.33 1.98 2.97
N GLN A 74 14.13 2.25 3.49
CA GLN A 74 13.70 1.86 4.83
C GLN A 74 12.77 0.63 4.85
N ALA A 75 12.11 0.30 3.73
CA ALA A 75 11.38 -0.95 3.55
C ALA A 75 12.36 -2.05 3.14
N GLN A 76 13.32 -2.33 4.02
CA GLN A 76 14.26 -3.43 3.85
C GLN A 76 13.69 -4.65 4.54
N LEU A 77 13.16 -5.57 3.74
CA LEU A 77 13.05 -6.98 4.13
C LEU A 77 14.31 -7.35 4.94
N PRO A 78 14.16 -7.85 6.18
CA PRO A 78 15.31 -8.20 6.99
C PRO A 78 16.18 -9.17 6.18
N HIS A 79 17.46 -8.83 6.04
CA HIS A 79 18.53 -9.67 5.55
C HIS A 79 18.21 -11.17 5.72
N VAL A 80 18.08 -11.89 4.60
CA VAL A 80 18.43 -13.33 4.54
C VAL A 80 19.92 -13.43 4.28
#